data_AF-A0A9X2ISH7-F1
#
_entry.id   AF-A0A9X2ISH7-F1
#
_cell.length_a   1.000
_cell.length_b   1.000
_cell.length_c   1.000
_cell.angle_alpha   90.00
_cell.angle_beta   90.00
_cell.angle_gamma   90.00
#
_symmetry.space_group_name_H-M   'P 1'
#
loop_
_entity.id
_entity.type
_entity.pdbx_description
1 polymer ?
#
loop_
_entity_poly.entity_id
_entity_poly.type
_entity_poly.pdbx_seq_one_letter_code
_entity_poly.pdbx_strand_id
1 'polypeptide(L)'
;MIMASICLIIVFAICLYTDMSSYKIKNIVTFPTAAAAFIVALFLYPVGSVLLYAAILFSIGFLGWLLRFWKAGDVKLILATGLLGIYVVGDIFLVTPVFYYTVFLGFHFIIGNFLGLKAYKFSIKTYLLSFKTRVNETFGRFPGTITIMLSFVATIICVPLLMNQGGW
;
A
#
# COMPACT_ATOMS: atom_id res chain seq x y z
N MET A 1 8.40 17.29 6.22
CA MET A 1 8.78 16.02 6.87
C MET A 1 7.98 15.74 8.16
N ILE A 2 8.25 16.41 9.29
CA ILE A 2 7.61 16.09 10.60
C ILE A 2 6.07 16.07 10.53
N MET A 3 5.45 17.12 9.98
CA MET A 3 4.00 17.20 9.86
C MET A 3 3.41 16.08 8.99
N ALA A 4 4.07 15.74 7.89
CA ALA A 4 3.64 14.64 7.02
C ALA A 4 3.72 13.28 7.73
N SER A 5 4.78 13.05 8.52
CA SER A 5 4.93 11.84 9.34
C SER A 5 3.82 11.74 10.40
N ILE A 6 3.48 12.83 11.08
CA ILE A 6 2.37 12.86 12.04
C ILE A 6 1.04 12.54 11.35
N CYS A 7 0.77 13.17 10.20
CA CYS A 7 -0.41 12.88 9.40
C CYS A 7 -0.48 11.41 8.97
N LEU A 8 0.63 10.83 8.52
CA LEU A 8 0.71 9.41 8.16
C LEU A 8 0.39 8.49 9.34
N ILE A 9 0.96 8.76 10.52
CA ILE A 9 0.69 7.99 11.74
C ILE A 9 -0.80 8.03 12.08
N ILE A 10 -1.41 9.22 12.05
CA ILE A 10 -2.84 9.39 12.34
C ILE A 10 -3.70 8.65 11.32
N VAL A 11 -3.41 8.80 10.02
CA VAL A 11 -4.15 8.14 8.94
C VAL A 11 -4.06 6.61 9.07
N PHE A 12 -2.85 6.08 9.32
CA PHE A 12 -2.67 4.65 9.55
C PHE A 12 -3.37 4.17 10.81
N ALA A 13 -3.30 4.90 11.93
CA ALA A 13 -3.96 4.51 13.17
C ALA A 13 -5.49 4.43 12.99
N ILE A 14 -6.09 5.45 12.37
CA ILE A 14 -7.54 5.46 12.11
C ILE A 14 -7.92 4.34 11.14
N CYS A 15 -7.18 4.18 10.03
CA CYS A 15 -7.49 3.16 9.05
C CYS A 15 -7.34 1.75 9.64
N LEU A 16 -6.29 1.50 10.43
CA LEU A 16 -6.03 0.22 11.09
C LEU A 16 -7.17 -0.11 12.06
N TYR A 17 -7.58 0.85 12.88
CA TYR A 17 -8.72 0.69 13.78
C TYR A 17 -10.00 0.36 13.02
N THR A 18 -10.30 1.07 11.92
CA THR A 18 -11.52 0.83 11.13
C THR A 18 -11.48 -0.49 10.37
N ASP A 19 -10.30 -0.90 9.91
CA ASP A 19 -10.09 -2.15 9.17
C ASP A 19 -10.20 -3.35 10.12
N MET A 20 -9.64 -3.26 11.33
CA MET A 20 -9.78 -4.32 12.34
C MET A 20 -11.20 -4.42 12.92
N SER A 21 -11.87 -3.29 13.18
CA SER A 21 -13.20 -3.28 13.81
C SER A 21 -14.32 -3.60 12.83
N SER A 22 -14.22 -3.11 11.59
CA SER A 22 -15.32 -3.10 10.62
C SER A 22 -14.95 -3.72 9.27
N TYR A 23 -13.72 -4.23 9.10
CA TYR A 23 -13.20 -4.76 7.81
C TYR A 23 -13.37 -3.80 6.64
N LYS A 24 -13.32 -2.50 6.93
CA LYS A 24 -13.59 -1.40 5.99
C LYS A 24 -12.65 -0.23 6.25
N ILE A 25 -11.94 0.18 5.21
CA ILE A 25 -11.18 1.43 5.18
C ILE A 25 -12.14 2.56 4.75
N LYS A 26 -12.31 3.58 5.60
CA LYS A 26 -13.30 4.64 5.35
C LYS A 26 -12.75 5.70 4.39
N ASN A 27 -13.56 6.03 3.37
CA ASN A 27 -13.23 7.06 2.38
C ASN A 27 -13.11 8.46 3.01
N ILE A 28 -13.85 8.72 4.09
CA ILE A 28 -13.85 10.02 4.78
C ILE A 28 -12.47 10.41 5.32
N VAL A 29 -11.57 9.45 5.52
CA VAL A 29 -10.18 9.71 5.93
C VAL A 29 -9.27 9.69 4.72
N THR A 30 -9.29 8.59 3.95
CA THR A 30 -8.33 8.37 2.86
C THR A 30 -8.45 9.37 1.71
N PHE A 31 -9.66 9.76 1.31
CA PHE A 31 -9.84 10.67 0.18
C PHE A 31 -9.41 12.10 0.49
N PRO A 32 -9.85 12.74 1.61
CA PRO A 32 -9.35 14.07 1.97
C PRO A 32 -7.84 14.10 2.18
N THR A 33 -7.27 13.06 2.77
CA THR A 33 -5.81 12.93 2.91
C THR A 33 -5.11 12.91 1.56
N ALA A 34 -5.56 12.06 0.63
CA ALA A 34 -4.98 11.98 -0.71
C ALA A 34 -5.11 13.32 -1.46
N ALA A 35 -6.28 13.96 -1.41
CA ALA A 35 -6.52 15.24 -2.07
C ALA A 35 -5.64 16.36 -1.51
N ALA A 36 -5.55 16.49 -0.18
CA ALA A 36 -4.72 17.48 0.47
C ALA A 36 -3.23 17.25 0.15
N ALA A 37 -2.76 16.00 0.25
CA ALA A 37 -1.38 15.66 -0.09
C ALA A 37 -1.07 15.92 -1.57
N PHE A 38 -2.00 15.64 -2.48
CA PHE A 38 -1.83 15.93 -3.90
C PHE A 38 -1.77 17.43 -4.20
N ILE A 39 -2.70 18.22 -3.65
CA ILE A 39 -2.75 19.67 -3.84
C ILE A 39 -1.46 20.31 -3.34
N VAL A 40 -1.02 19.97 -2.12
CA VAL A 40 0.24 20.50 -1.57
C VAL A 40 1.44 20.10 -2.45
N ALA A 41 1.42 18.90 -3.05
CA ALA A 41 2.54 18.41 -3.85
C ALA A 41 2.68 19.24 -5.14
N LEU A 42 1.55 19.63 -5.75
CA LEU A 42 1.54 20.50 -6.93
C LEU A 42 2.15 21.89 -6.69
N PHE A 43 2.19 22.37 -5.44
CA PHE A 43 2.86 23.63 -5.08
C PHE A 43 4.35 23.47 -4.76
N LEU A 44 4.77 22.29 -4.30
CA LEU A 44 6.13 22.06 -3.80
C LEU A 44 7.05 21.38 -4.81
N TYR A 45 6.48 20.69 -5.81
CA TYR A 45 7.23 19.87 -6.76
C TYR A 45 6.79 20.14 -8.19
N PRO A 46 7.62 19.78 -9.20
CA PRO A 46 7.25 19.94 -10.60
C PRO A 46 5.93 19.22 -10.92
N VAL A 47 4.98 19.94 -11.51
CA VAL A 47 3.63 19.42 -11.79
C VAL A 47 3.68 18.09 -12.56
N GLY A 48 4.56 17.97 -13.57
CA GLY A 48 4.71 16.75 -14.34
C GLY A 48 5.12 15.53 -13.51
N SER A 49 6.04 15.69 -12.55
CA SER A 49 6.48 14.57 -11.70
C SER A 49 5.39 14.16 -10.71
N VAL A 50 4.65 15.12 -10.14
CA VAL A 50 3.53 14.87 -9.24
C VAL A 50 2.39 14.14 -9.96
N LEU A 51 2.04 14.57 -11.18
CA LEU A 51 1.03 13.92 -11.99
C LEU A 51 1.42 12.49 -12.35
N LEU A 52 2.67 12.29 -12.78
CA LEU A 52 3.17 10.96 -13.10
C LEU A 52 3.20 10.04 -11.87
N TYR A 53 3.64 10.55 -10.72
CA TYR A 53 3.65 9.82 -9.45
C TYR A 53 2.25 9.38 -9.04
N ALA A 54 1.29 10.30 -9.05
CA ALA A 54 -0.10 10.02 -8.73
C ALA A 54 -0.72 9.04 -9.73
N ALA A 55 -0.40 9.17 -11.02
CA ALA A 55 -0.86 8.26 -12.06
C ALA A 55 -0.31 6.85 -11.86
N ILE A 56 0.96 6.67 -11.52
CA ILE A 56 1.56 5.35 -11.23
C ILE A 56 0.89 4.74 -10.00
N LEU A 57 0.77 5.50 -8.89
CA LEU A 57 0.11 5.01 -7.68
C LEU A 57 -1.32 4.56 -7.97
N PHE A 58 -2.10 5.41 -8.65
CA PHE A 58 -3.48 5.10 -8.97
C PHE A 58 -3.59 3.92 -9.93
N SER A 59 -2.76 3.86 -10.98
CA SER A 59 -2.85 2.82 -12.02
C SER A 59 -2.56 1.43 -11.48
N ILE A 60 -1.48 1.28 -10.69
CA ILE A 60 -1.16 -0.03 -10.08
C ILE A 60 -2.24 -0.41 -9.06
N GLY A 61 -2.66 0.53 -8.22
CA GLY A 61 -3.75 0.35 -7.27
C GLY A 61 -5.05 -0.10 -7.93
N PHE A 62 -5.46 0.61 -8.97
CA PHE A 62 -6.66 0.32 -9.75
C PHE A 62 -6.58 -1.04 -10.43
N LEU A 63 -5.44 -1.38 -11.04
CA LEU A 63 -5.23 -2.66 -11.69
C LEU A 63 -5.37 -3.83 -10.70
N GLY A 64 -4.76 -3.77 -9.53
CA GLY A 64 -4.89 -4.85 -8.55
C GLY A 64 -6.31 -4.96 -7.96
N TRP A 65 -7.06 -3.86 -7.90
CA TRP A 65 -8.49 -3.91 -7.56
C TRP A 65 -9.32 -4.55 -8.67
N LEU A 66 -9.08 -4.19 -9.94
CA LEU A 66 -9.75 -4.76 -11.11
C LEU A 66 -9.52 -6.27 -11.21
N LEU A 67 -8.29 -6.71 -10.92
CA LEU A 67 -7.89 -8.12 -10.85
C LEU A 67 -8.37 -8.83 -9.57
N ARG A 68 -9.05 -8.12 -8.67
CA ARG A 68 -9.58 -8.61 -7.38
C ARG A 68 -8.50 -9.12 -6.42
N PHE A 69 -7.27 -8.64 -6.54
CA PHE A 69 -6.21 -8.93 -5.56
C PHE A 69 -6.46 -8.24 -4.22
N TRP A 70 -7.03 -7.04 -4.24
CA TRP A 70 -7.33 -6.27 -3.03
C TRP A 70 -8.62 -5.46 -3.14
N LYS A 71 -9.06 -4.88 -2.03
CA LYS A 71 -10.32 -4.13 -1.96
C LYS A 71 -10.11 -2.69 -2.44
N ALA A 72 -11.21 -2.04 -2.84
CA ALA A 72 -11.18 -0.63 -3.23
C ALA A 72 -10.71 0.31 -2.11
N GLY A 73 -10.85 -0.10 -0.84
CA GLY A 73 -10.33 0.65 0.31
C GLY A 73 -8.80 0.67 0.34
N ASP A 74 -8.15 -0.43 -0.03
CA ASP A 74 -6.69 -0.58 -0.05
C ASP A 74 -6.07 0.37 -1.09
N VAL A 75 -6.70 0.48 -2.26
CA VAL A 75 -6.29 1.44 -3.31
C VAL A 75 -6.27 2.87 -2.79
N LYS A 76 -7.32 3.27 -2.08
CA LYS A 76 -7.45 4.64 -1.56
C LYS A 76 -6.45 4.92 -0.46
N LEU A 77 -6.19 3.93 0.40
CA LEU A 77 -5.19 4.07 1.44
C LEU A 77 -3.78 4.17 0.86
N ILE A 78 -3.41 3.30 -0.09
CA ILE A 78 -2.12 3.36 -0.77
C ILE A 78 -1.93 4.69 -1.50
N LEU A 79 -2.97 5.19 -2.17
CA LEU A 79 -2.92 6.50 -2.82
C LEU A 79 -2.67 7.61 -1.79
N ALA A 80 -3.41 7.61 -0.68
CA ALA A 80 -3.26 8.61 0.37
C ALA A 80 -1.87 8.58 1.04
N THR A 81 -1.41 7.40 1.41
CA THR A 81 -0.13 7.21 2.11
C THR A 81 1.05 7.37 1.18
N GLY A 82 0.94 6.95 -0.08
CA GLY A 82 1.95 7.16 -1.10
C GLY A 82 2.15 8.65 -1.40
N LEU A 83 1.07 9.40 -1.62
CA LEU A 83 1.16 10.85 -1.83
C LEU A 83 1.71 11.60 -0.62
N LEU A 84 1.31 11.22 0.60
CA LEU A 84 1.94 11.76 1.81
C LEU A 84 3.42 11.34 1.94
N GLY A 85 3.76 10.15 1.46
CA GLY A 85 5.10 9.58 1.51
C GLY A 85 6.13 10.38 0.74
N ILE A 86 5.73 11.13 -0.29
CA ILE A 86 6.61 12.05 -1.03
C ILE A 86 7.33 13.00 -0.06
N TYR A 87 6.62 13.53 0.95
CA TYR A 87 7.16 14.49 1.92
C TYR A 87 8.07 13.87 2.99
N VAL A 88 8.15 12.54 3.02
CA VAL A 88 8.97 11.77 3.96
C VAL A 88 10.20 11.21 3.26
N VAL A 89 10.03 10.67 2.05
CA VAL A 89 11.10 10.02 1.27
C VAL A 89 11.92 11.02 0.44
N GLY A 90 11.33 12.17 0.06
CA GLY A 90 12.01 13.18 -0.77
C GLY A 90 11.93 12.88 -2.27
N ASP A 91 12.89 13.39 -3.04
CA ASP A 91 12.83 13.51 -4.52
C ASP A 91 12.97 12.19 -5.31
N ILE A 92 12.77 11.04 -4.64
CA ILE A 92 12.85 9.71 -5.24
C ILE A 92 11.49 9.33 -5.84
N PHE A 93 10.99 10.17 -6.75
CA PHE A 93 9.61 10.11 -7.21
C PHE A 93 9.26 8.78 -7.89
N LEU A 94 10.08 8.28 -8.82
CA LEU A 94 9.67 7.13 -9.64
C LEU A 94 9.91 5.77 -8.97
N VAL A 95 10.96 5.65 -8.17
CA VAL A 95 11.32 4.37 -7.54
C VAL A 95 10.39 4.07 -6.36
N THR A 96 10.00 5.09 -5.60
CA THR A 96 9.17 4.95 -4.40
C THR A 96 7.84 4.20 -4.65
N PRO A 97 6.96 4.60 -5.59
CA PRO A 97 5.67 3.95 -5.78
C PRO A 97 5.82 2.52 -6.32
N VAL A 98 6.81 2.28 -7.20
CA VAL A 98 7.09 0.96 -7.76
C VAL A 98 7.58 0.00 -6.66
N PHE A 99 8.54 0.45 -5.85
CA PHE A 99 9.06 -0.33 -4.73
C PHE A 99 7.96 -0.58 -3.69
N TYR A 100 7.17 0.45 -3.36
CA TYR A 100 6.06 0.35 -2.43
C TYR A 100 5.06 -0.73 -2.84
N TYR A 101 4.64 -0.73 -4.11
CA TYR A 101 3.75 -1.77 -4.62
C TYR A 101 4.40 -3.15 -4.70
N THR A 102 5.69 -3.21 -5.01
CA THR A 102 6.43 -4.48 -5.08
C THR A 102 6.49 -5.15 -3.71
N VAL A 103 6.85 -4.39 -2.68
CA VAL A 103 6.86 -4.88 -1.29
C VAL A 103 5.45 -5.23 -0.83
N PHE A 104 4.45 -4.42 -1.18
CA PHE A 104 3.06 -4.70 -0.88
C PHE A 104 2.58 -6.01 -1.49
N LEU A 105 2.82 -6.22 -2.79
CA LEU A 105 2.52 -7.49 -3.46
C LEU A 105 3.24 -8.65 -2.79
N GLY A 106 4.53 -8.50 -2.48
CA GLY A 106 5.32 -9.51 -1.78
C GLY A 106 4.70 -9.91 -0.44
N PHE A 107 4.42 -8.95 0.44
CA PHE A 107 3.75 -9.22 1.71
C PHE A 107 2.37 -9.82 1.51
N HIS A 108 1.60 -9.28 0.57
CA HIS A 108 0.24 -9.74 0.28
C HIS A 108 0.26 -11.21 -0.14
N PHE A 109 1.15 -11.61 -1.07
CA PHE A 109 1.32 -13.00 -1.49
C PHE A 109 1.82 -13.89 -0.36
N ILE A 110 2.88 -13.51 0.37
CA ILE A 110 3.44 -14.34 1.45
C ILE A 110 2.39 -14.60 2.53
N ILE A 111 1.71 -13.55 3.00
CA ILE A 111 0.70 -13.66 4.05
C ILE A 111 -0.51 -14.45 3.55
N GLY A 112 -0.99 -14.17 2.34
CA GLY A 112 -2.12 -14.90 1.75
C GLY A 112 -1.84 -16.39 1.57
N ASN A 113 -0.66 -16.76 1.07
CA ASN A 113 -0.25 -18.16 0.93
C ASN A 113 -0.13 -18.83 2.30
N PHE A 114 0.47 -18.16 3.30
CA PHE A 114 0.60 -18.68 4.65
C PHE A 114 -0.77 -18.92 5.32
N LEU A 115 -1.69 -17.96 5.23
CA LEU A 115 -3.05 -18.09 5.76
C LEU A 115 -3.85 -19.18 5.04
N GLY A 116 -3.68 -19.29 3.73
CA GLY A 116 -4.23 -20.38 2.92
C GLY A 116 -3.74 -21.74 3.43
N LEU A 117 -2.43 -21.94 3.52
CA LEU A 117 -1.83 -23.18 4.06
C LEU A 117 -2.35 -23.50 5.47
N LYS A 118 -2.45 -22.50 6.36
CA LYS A 118 -3.00 -22.67 7.70
C LYS A 118 -4.45 -23.17 7.66
N ALA A 119 -5.28 -22.65 6.76
CA ALA A 119 -6.66 -23.12 6.59
C ALA A 119 -6.74 -24.60 6.15
N TYR A 120 -5.72 -25.10 5.45
CA TYR A 120 -5.57 -26.51 5.07
C TYR A 120 -4.72 -27.34 6.03
N LYS A 121 -4.53 -26.88 7.28
CA LYS A 121 -3.71 -27.56 8.29
C LYS A 121 -2.29 -27.87 7.79
N PHE A 122 -1.73 -26.98 6.97
CA PHE A 122 -0.42 -27.10 6.34
C PHE A 122 -0.26 -28.29 5.36
N SER A 123 -1.36 -28.88 4.88
CA SER A 123 -1.32 -29.87 3.80
C SER A 123 -1.10 -29.19 2.44
N ILE A 124 0.11 -29.31 1.90
CA ILE A 124 0.49 -28.76 0.58
C ILE A 124 -0.38 -29.34 -0.55
N LYS A 125 -0.63 -30.66 -0.52
CA LYS A 125 -1.44 -31.33 -1.54
C LYS A 125 -2.85 -30.77 -1.60
N THR A 126 -3.50 -30.62 -0.44
CA THR A 126 -4.87 -30.10 -0.36
C THR A 126 -4.93 -28.62 -0.73
N TYR A 127 -3.91 -27.85 -0.35
CA TYR A 127 -3.76 -26.44 -0.69
C TYR A 127 -3.63 -26.22 -2.22
N LEU A 128 -2.74 -26.96 -2.89
CA LEU A 128 -2.56 -26.86 -4.34
C LEU A 128 -3.81 -27.28 -5.12
N LEU A 129 -4.54 -28.30 -4.66
CA LEU A 129 -5.79 -28.74 -5.28
C LEU A 129 -6.94 -27.73 -5.14
N SER A 130 -6.84 -26.81 -4.19
CA SER A 130 -7.88 -25.82 -3.88
C SER A 130 -7.47 -24.37 -4.19
N PHE A 131 -6.31 -24.21 -4.83
CA PHE A 131 -5.68 -22.92 -5.12
C PHE A 131 -6.61 -21.95 -5.86
N LYS A 132 -7.53 -22.48 -6.69
CA LYS A 132 -8.42 -21.69 -7.55
C LYS A 132 -9.68 -21.16 -6.85
N THR A 133 -10.15 -21.78 -5.76
CA THR A 133 -11.51 -21.52 -5.22
C THR A 133 -11.55 -20.80 -3.88
N ARG A 134 -10.59 -20.99 -2.95
CA ARG A 134 -10.65 -20.37 -1.60
C ARG A 134 -9.46 -19.48 -1.22
N VAL A 135 -8.40 -19.46 -2.01
CA VAL A 135 -7.26 -18.56 -1.77
C VAL A 135 -7.72 -17.09 -1.87
N ASN A 136 -8.62 -16.78 -2.83
CA ASN A 136 -9.28 -15.47 -2.94
C ASN A 136 -10.16 -15.10 -1.72
N GLU A 137 -10.80 -16.07 -1.07
CA GLU A 137 -11.61 -15.81 0.14
C GLU A 137 -10.76 -15.58 1.39
N THR A 138 -9.56 -16.18 1.44
CA THR A 138 -8.62 -16.01 2.56
C THR A 138 -7.83 -14.72 2.45
N PHE A 139 -7.49 -14.27 1.23
CA PHE A 139 -6.96 -12.92 0.99
C PHE A 139 -7.86 -11.82 1.58
N GLY A 140 -9.19 -11.98 1.47
CA GLY A 140 -10.15 -10.99 1.97
C GLY A 140 -10.26 -10.84 3.50
N ARG A 141 -9.63 -11.73 4.28
CA ARG A 141 -9.70 -11.78 5.76
C ARG A 141 -8.56 -11.05 6.46
N PHE A 142 -7.45 -10.78 5.79
CA PHE A 142 -6.35 -10.05 6.41
C PHE A 142 -6.59 -8.53 6.29
N PRO A 143 -6.36 -7.73 7.35
CA PRO A 143 -6.47 -6.28 7.27
C PRO A 143 -5.45 -5.73 6.28
N GLY A 144 -5.93 -5.21 5.15
CA GLY A 144 -5.08 -4.64 4.10
C GLY A 144 -4.23 -3.48 4.62
N THR A 145 -4.73 -2.77 5.64
CA THR A 145 -4.01 -1.67 6.29
C THR A 145 -2.66 -2.11 6.86
N ILE A 146 -2.58 -3.29 7.49
CA ILE A 146 -1.31 -3.78 8.08
C ILE A 146 -0.27 -4.03 6.99
N THR A 147 -0.66 -4.71 5.91
CA THR A 147 0.23 -4.94 4.77
C THR A 147 0.68 -3.62 4.14
N ILE A 148 -0.20 -2.64 4.03
CA ILE A 148 0.12 -1.32 3.46
C ILE A 148 1.09 -0.56 4.37
N MET A 149 0.90 -0.61 5.68
CA MET A 149 1.81 -0.02 6.69
C MET A 149 3.21 -0.63 6.61
N LEU A 150 3.31 -1.96 6.64
CA LEU A 150 4.60 -2.66 6.57
C LEU A 150 5.34 -2.35 5.27
N SER A 151 4.62 -2.31 4.17
CA SER A 151 5.18 -1.98 2.86
C SER A 151 5.68 -0.54 2.80
N PHE A 152 4.96 0.37 3.44
CA PHE A 152 5.34 1.79 3.51
C PHE A 152 6.61 1.98 4.34
N VAL A 153 6.69 1.36 5.52
CA VAL A 153 7.87 1.39 6.38
C VAL A 153 9.09 0.80 5.66
N ALA A 154 8.93 -0.36 5.02
CA ALA A 154 9.99 -0.97 4.23
C ALA A 154 10.45 -0.05 3.09
N THR A 155 9.53 0.65 2.43
CA THR A 155 9.87 1.59 1.36
C THR A 155 10.70 2.77 1.88
N ILE A 156 10.27 3.38 3.00
CA ILE A 156 11.00 4.51 3.61
C ILE A 156 12.41 4.11 4.04
N ILE A 157 12.60 2.88 4.54
CA ILE A 157 13.91 2.43 5.01
C ILE A 157 14.79 2.01 3.83
N CYS A 158 14.27 1.18 2.92
CA CYS A 158 15.08 0.54 1.89
C CYS A 158 15.40 1.47 0.72
N VAL A 159 14.47 2.33 0.28
CA VAL A 159 14.68 3.16 -0.91
C VAL A 159 15.86 4.13 -0.72
N PRO A 160 15.98 4.88 0.40
CA PRO A 160 17.15 5.72 0.64
C PRO A 160 18.46 4.92 0.76
N LEU A 161 18.43 3.74 1.39
CA LEU A 161 19.61 2.88 1.51
C LEU A 161 20.09 2.37 0.14
N LEU A 162 19.17 1.95 -0.72
CA LEU A 162 19.47 1.48 -2.07
C LEU A 162 20.05 2.60 -2.95
N MET A 163 19.54 3.82 -2.80
CA MET A 163 20.05 4.97 -3.55
C MET A 163 21.38 5.50 -3.02
N ASN A 164 21.64 5.40 -1.72
CA ASN A 164 22.94 5.76 -1.15
C ASN A 164 24.06 4.75 -1.50
N GLN A 165 23.70 3.51 -1.84
CA GLN A 165 24.67 2.47 -2.26
C GLN A 165 24.88 2.40 -3.78
N GLY A 166 23.94 2.91 -4.57
CA GLY A 166 24.04 2.98 -6.02
C GLY A 166 24.32 4.40 -6.48
N GLY A 167 25.59 4.73 -6.72
CA GLY A 167 25.94 5.95 -7.47
C GLY A 167 25.33 5.89 -8.86
N TRP A 168 24.24 6.62 -9.06
CA TRP A 168 23.64 6.97 -10.34
C TRP A 168 23.56 8.48 -10.42
#